data_AF-H6WQE6-F1
#
_entry.id   AF-H6WQE6-F1
#
_cell.length_a   1.000
_cell.length_b   1.000
_cell.length_c   1.000
_cell.angle_alpha   90.00
_cell.angle_beta   90.00
_cell.angle_gamma   90.00
#
_symmetry.space_group_name_H-M   'P 1'
#
loop_
_entity.id
_entity.type
_entity.pdbx_description
1 polymer ?
#
loop_
_entity_poly.entity_id
_entity_poly.type
_entity_poly.pdbx_seq_one_letter_code
_entity_poly.pdbx_strand_id
1 'polypeptide(L)'
;GRLLCESLPTYGTGQEAGNEANYIVGMSTCYPKPGSIKVSDSEVLTVVSNYSSDRQHTGVMGLFYILVAEPQQLAPAPSLYFSFPAKWCLPAWITSNM
;
A
#
# COMPACT_ATOMS: atom_id res chain seq x y z
N GLY A 1 -16.55 -2.21 -4.16
CA GLY A 1 -15.20 -2.06 -3.58
C GLY A 1 -14.64 -3.42 -3.21
N ARG A 2 -13.33 -3.53 -3.00
CA ARG A 2 -12.68 -4.72 -2.42
C ARG A 2 -12.17 -4.39 -1.02
N LEU A 3 -12.14 -5.37 -0.13
CA LEU A 3 -11.52 -5.18 1.18
C LEU A 3 -10.00 -5.09 1.01
N LEU A 4 -9.42 -3.94 1.38
CA LEU A 4 -7.96 -3.81 1.45
C LEU A 4 -7.45 -4.36 2.79
N CYS A 5 -8.20 -4.13 3.85
CA CYS A 5 -7.65 -4.17 5.19
C CYS A 5 -8.79 -4.02 6.21
N GLU A 6 -8.72 -4.75 7.33
CA GLU A 6 -9.66 -4.65 8.45
C GLU A 6 -8.90 -4.46 9.77
N SER A 7 -9.45 -3.60 10.64
CA SER A 7 -8.99 -3.40 12.01
C SER A 7 -10.14 -3.72 12.95
N LEU A 8 -9.85 -4.52 13.97
CA LEU A 8 -10.83 -5.00 14.93
C LEU A 8 -10.64 -4.30 16.27
N PRO A 9 -11.72 -3.84 16.92
CA PRO A 9 -11.64 -3.23 18.24
C PRO A 9 -11.37 -4.29 19.32
N THR A 10 -10.63 -3.90 20.34
CA THR A 10 -10.48 -4.63 21.60
C THR A 10 -11.31 -3.93 22.67
N TYR A 11 -12.15 -4.67 23.37
CA TYR A 11 -12.99 -4.14 24.44
C TYR A 11 -12.39 -4.42 25.81
N GLY A 12 -12.50 -3.44 26.71
CA GLY A 12 -12.09 -3.59 28.10
C GLY A 12 -13.03 -4.52 28.88
N THR A 13 -12.53 -5.03 30.01
CA THR A 13 -13.25 -5.96 30.89
C THR A 13 -13.24 -5.55 32.37
N GLY A 14 -12.51 -4.50 32.73
CA GLY A 14 -12.30 -4.02 34.09
C GLY A 14 -12.94 -2.67 34.40
N GLN A 15 -12.43 -2.00 35.44
CA GLN A 15 -12.89 -0.67 35.88
C GLN A 15 -11.75 0.36 35.93
N GLU A 16 -10.53 -0.05 35.58
CA GLU A 16 -9.34 0.79 35.56
C GLU A 16 -9.25 1.59 34.26
N ALA A 17 -8.56 2.73 34.34
CA ALA A 17 -8.39 3.64 33.21
C ALA A 17 -7.70 2.91 32.04
N GLY A 18 -8.36 2.86 30.89
CA GLY A 18 -7.87 2.15 29.70
C GLY A 18 -8.18 0.64 29.66
N ASN A 19 -8.99 0.11 30.58
CA ASN A 19 -9.54 -1.24 30.52
C ASN A 19 -11.01 -1.26 30.96
N GLU A 20 -11.77 -0.21 30.69
CA GLU A 20 -13.16 -0.07 31.13
C GLU A 20 -14.08 -1.06 30.42
N ALA A 21 -14.90 -1.79 31.19
CA ALA A 21 -15.81 -2.79 30.69
C ALA A 21 -16.78 -2.20 29.65
N ASN A 22 -16.83 -2.82 28.48
CA ASN A 22 -17.65 -2.42 27.32
C ASN A 22 -17.17 -1.16 26.56
N TYR A 23 -16.02 -0.59 26.89
CA TYR A 23 -15.39 0.47 26.10
C TYR A 23 -14.35 -0.11 25.14
N ILE A 24 -14.15 0.55 23.99
CA ILE A 24 -13.02 0.23 23.09
C ILE A 24 -11.74 0.78 23.75
N VAL A 25 -10.81 -0.11 24.05
CA VAL A 25 -9.54 0.20 24.73
C VAL A 25 -8.34 0.06 23.81
N GLY A 26 -8.56 -0.43 22.59
CA GLY A 26 -7.55 -0.53 21.54
C GLY A 26 -8.14 -1.01 20.23
N MET A 27 -7.32 -1.01 19.18
CA MET A 27 -7.66 -1.55 17.86
C MET A 27 -6.46 -2.31 17.29
N SER A 28 -6.72 -3.40 16.56
CA SER A 28 -5.66 -4.11 15.85
C SER A 28 -5.07 -3.22 14.75
N THR A 29 -3.77 -3.30 14.54
CA THR A 29 -3.17 -2.61 13.38
C THR A 29 -3.51 -3.36 12.10
N CYS A 30 -3.70 -2.61 11.03
CA CYS A 30 -4.00 -3.17 9.73
C CYS A 30 -2.97 -2.70 8.71
N TYR A 31 -1.88 -3.45 8.62
CA TYR A 31 -0.82 -3.21 7.66
C TYR A 31 -0.78 -4.36 6.66
N PRO A 32 -1.24 -4.14 5.42
CA PRO A 32 -1.11 -5.12 4.36
C PRO A 32 0.36 -5.53 4.18
N LYS A 33 0.57 -6.78 3.78
CA LYS A 33 1.91 -7.25 3.44
C LYS A 33 2.49 -6.34 2.33
N PRO A 34 3.75 -5.87 2.43
CA PRO A 34 4.35 -5.05 1.38
C PRO A 34 4.19 -5.70 0.00
N GLY A 35 3.64 -4.94 -0.94
CA GLY A 35 3.36 -5.39 -2.32
C GLY A 35 2.10 -6.22 -2.51
N SER A 36 1.41 -6.68 -1.46
CA SER A 36 0.15 -7.44 -1.61
C SER A 36 -1.03 -6.55 -1.99
N ILE A 37 -0.94 -5.25 -1.67
CA ILE A 37 -1.96 -4.27 -1.99
C ILE A 37 -1.30 -3.10 -2.71
N LYS A 38 -1.93 -2.70 -3.80
CA LYS A 38 -1.62 -1.50 -4.56
C LYS A 38 -2.91 -0.71 -4.68
N VAL A 39 -2.79 0.61 -4.56
CA VAL A 39 -3.86 1.56 -4.83
C VAL A 39 -3.43 2.33 -6.07
N SER A 40 -4.30 2.41 -7.07
CA SER A 40 -4.02 3.15 -8.29
C SER A 40 -4.25 4.65 -8.09
N ASP A 41 -3.58 5.47 -8.89
CA ASP A 41 -3.90 6.88 -8.96
C ASP A 41 -5.38 7.06 -9.33
N SER A 42 -6.05 8.02 -8.69
CA SER A 42 -7.49 8.27 -8.76
C SER A 42 -8.42 7.13 -8.27
N GLU A 43 -7.91 6.05 -7.66
CA GLU A 43 -8.76 5.02 -7.05
C GLU A 43 -9.50 5.57 -5.82
N VAL A 44 -10.83 5.40 -5.77
CA VAL A 44 -11.65 5.84 -4.62
C VAL A 44 -11.50 4.84 -3.48
N LEU A 45 -10.91 5.29 -2.37
CA LEU A 45 -10.85 4.54 -1.12
C LEU A 45 -12.09 4.79 -0.27
N THR A 46 -12.69 3.71 0.23
CA THR A 46 -13.84 3.78 1.14
C THR A 46 -13.43 3.24 2.50
N VAL A 47 -13.53 4.08 3.53
CA VAL A 47 -13.36 3.69 4.93
C VAL A 47 -14.73 3.41 5.52
N VAL A 48 -14.89 2.23 6.13
CA VAL A 48 -16.16 1.79 6.72
C VAL A 48 -15.92 1.54 8.21
N SER A 49 -16.65 2.24 9.06
CA SER A 49 -16.74 1.95 10.49
C SER A 49 -18.02 1.17 10.74
N ASN A 50 -17.88 -0.15 10.96
CA ASN A 50 -19.00 -1.03 11.19
C ASN A 50 -19.22 -1.21 12.71
N TYR A 51 -20.31 -0.65 13.24
CA TYR A 51 -20.69 -0.78 14.64
C TYR A 51 -21.97 -1.60 14.75
N SER A 52 -22.01 -2.54 15.69
CA SER A 52 -23.25 -3.24 16.02
C SER A 52 -24.22 -2.29 16.71
N SER A 53 -25.49 -2.34 16.31
CA SER A 53 -26.60 -1.64 16.95
C SER A 53 -27.19 -2.41 18.14
N ASP A 54 -26.66 -3.59 18.48
CA ASP A 54 -27.21 -4.46 19.54
C ASP A 54 -27.02 -3.87 20.94
N ARG A 55 -26.11 -2.90 21.09
CA ARG A 55 -25.86 -2.17 22.34
C ARG A 55 -25.94 -0.68 22.09
N GLN A 56 -26.44 0.05 23.08
CA GLN A 56 -26.41 1.52 23.04
C GLN A 56 -24.98 2.02 23.17
N HIS A 57 -24.60 2.95 22.30
CA HIS A 57 -23.33 3.65 22.34
C HIS A 57 -23.58 5.10 22.74
N THR A 58 -22.86 5.61 23.72
CA THR A 58 -22.89 7.04 24.09
C THR A 58 -22.21 7.93 23.03
N GLY A 59 -21.36 7.35 22.19
CA GLY A 59 -20.73 7.99 21.04
C GLY A 59 -19.92 6.99 20.22
N VAL A 60 -19.70 7.30 18.95
CA VAL A 60 -18.82 6.54 18.06
C VAL A 60 -17.76 7.49 17.50
N MET A 61 -16.49 7.11 17.59
CA MET A 61 -15.38 7.87 17.05
C MET A 61 -14.58 6.97 16.10
N GLY A 62 -14.43 7.43 14.86
CA GLY A 62 -13.54 6.81 13.88
C GLY A 62 -12.25 7.60 13.81
N LEU A 63 -11.12 6.97 14.13
CA LEU A 63 -9.78 7.51 13.91
C LEU A 63 -9.08 6.63 12.88
N PHE A 64 -8.66 7.22 11.76
CA PHE A 64 -7.94 6.50 10.71
C PHE A 64 -6.73 7.30 10.26
N TYR A 65 -5.65 6.59 9.92
CA TYR A 65 -4.44 7.17 9.36
C TYR A 65 -4.03 6.33 8.16
N ILE A 66 -4.04 6.93 6.97
CA ILE A 66 -3.75 6.25 5.71
C ILE A 66 -2.33 6.61 5.29
N LEU A 67 -1.48 5.60 5.22
CA LEU A 67 -0.10 5.71 4.75
C LEU A 67 0.02 4.99 3.40
N VAL A 68 0.51 5.69 2.38
CA VAL A 68 0.78 5.14 1.05
C VAL A 68 2.27 5.28 0.77
N ALA A 69 2.87 4.22 0.24
CA ALA A 69 4.27 4.22 -0.17
C ALA A 69 4.37 4.10 -1.70
N GLU A 70 5.14 5.01 -2.30
CA GLU A 70 5.56 4.93 -3.69
C GLU A 70 6.58 3.77 -3.85
N PRO A 71 6.52 2.97 -4.92
CA PRO A 71 7.62 2.07 -5.24
C PRO A 71 8.93 2.86 -5.35
N GLN A 72 10.03 2.32 -4.80
CA GLN A 72 11.34 2.91 -5.03
C GLN A 72 11.64 2.86 -6.52
N GLN A 73 11.72 4.03 -7.15
CA GLN A 73 12.16 4.16 -8.52
C GLN A 73 13.64 3.75 -8.55
N LEU A 74 13.91 2.51 -8.97
CA LEU A 74 15.25 2.09 -9.35
C LEU A 74 15.75 3.14 -10.35
N ALA A 75 16.84 3.82 -10.00
CA ALA A 75 17.47 4.77 -10.89
C ALA A 75 17.56 4.13 -12.28
N PRO A 76 17.18 4.84 -13.36
CA PRO A 76 17.29 4.29 -14.68
C PRO A 76 18.71 3.75 -14.82
N ALA A 77 18.83 2.47 -15.20
CA ALA A 77 20.13 1.87 -15.45
C ALA A 77 20.93 2.86 -16.29
N PRO A 78 22.17 3.21 -15.90
CA PRO A 78 22.94 4.20 -16.63
C PRO A 78 22.90 3.77 -18.09
N SER A 79 22.34 4.64 -18.94
CA SER A 79 22.30 4.38 -20.36
C SER A 79 23.74 4.22 -20.80
N LEU A 80 24.16 2.97 -21.00
CA LEU A 80 25.35 2.69 -21.79
C LEU A 80 24.96 3.11 -23.20
N TYR A 81 25.08 4.41 -23.46
CA TYR A 81 25.22 4.94 -24.79
C TYR A 81 26.50 4.28 -25.33
N PHE A 82 26.36 3.09 -25.89
CA PHE A 82 27.24 2.65 -26.95
C PHE A 82 26.93 3.56 -28.12
N SER A 83 27.47 4.78 -28.08
CA SER A 83 27.80 5.52 -29.29
C SER A 83 28.83 4.68 -30.01
N PHE A 84 28.37 3.70 -30.79
CA PHE A 84 29.20 3.12 -31.84
C PHE A 84 29.44 4.27 -32.82
N PRO A 85 30.69 4.78 -32.93
CA PRO A 85 30.99 5.71 -34.00
C PRO A 85 30.71 4.96 -35.31
N ALA A 86 30.08 5.69 -36.22
CA ALA A 86 29.60 5.23 -37.51
C ALA A 86 30.48 4.16 -38.20
N LYS A 87 29.84 3.08 -38.65
CA LYS A 87 29.97 2.42 -39.97
C LYS A 87 31.36 2.03 -40.54
N TRP A 88 32.47 2.08 -39.81
CA TRP A 88 33.80 1.87 -40.43
C TRP A 88 34.49 0.54 -40.15
N CYS A 89 33.79 -0.44 -39.58
CA CYS A 89 34.31 -1.81 -39.46
C CYS A 89 33.28 -2.83 -39.95
N LEU A 90 32.95 -2.81 -41.24
CA LEU A 90 32.55 -4.04 -41.93
C LEU A 90 33.79 -4.58 -42.66
N PRO A 91 34.31 -5.76 -42.30
CA PRO A 91 35.41 -6.37 -43.03
C PRO A 91 34.98 -6.59 -44.49
N ALA A 92 35.91 -6.33 -45.43
CA ALA A 92 35.65 -6.26 -46.88
C ALA A 92 35.00 -7.53 -47.50
N TRP A 93 35.09 -8.68 -46.82
CA TRP A 93 34.56 -9.97 -47.30
C TRP A 93 33.02 -10.08 -47.36
N ILE A 94 32.26 -9.14 -46.79
CA ILE A 94 30.77 -9.21 -46.82
C ILE A 94 30.19 -8.67 -48.15
N THR A 95 30.99 -8.06 -49.03
CA THR A 95 30.47 -7.43 -50.26
C THR A 95 30.46 -8.33 -51.51
N SER A 96 30.94 -9.57 -51.45
CA SER A 96 31.16 -10.40 -52.66
C SER A 96 30.09 -11.46 -52.94
N ASN A 97 28.82 -11.21 -52.62
CA ASN A 97 27.71 -12.08 -53.04
C ASN A 97 26.36 -11.33 -53.13
N MET A 98 26.32 -10.26 -53.93
CA MET A 98 25.09 -9.78 -54.58
C MET A 98 25.42 -9.29 -55.99
#